data_AF-A0A673CCI3-F1
#
_entry.id   AF-A0A673CCI3-F1
#
_cell.length_a   1.000
_cell.length_b   1.000
_cell.length_c   1.000
_cell.angle_alpha   90.00
_cell.angle_beta   90.00
_cell.angle_gamma   90.00
#
_symmetry.space_group_name_H-M   'P 1'
#
loop_
_entity.id
_entity.type
_entity.pdbx_description
1 polymer ?
#
loop_
_entity_poly.entity_id
_entity_poly.type
_entity_poly.pdbx_seq_one_letter_code
_entity_poly.pdbx_strand_id
1 'polypeptide(L)'
;METSLVLVVADGGEPPLSSTATLHIRVCVCQRNTRGRNGNNVCQAQAFLSSAGLSTGAFVAILLCIVILLGKYVSARGEYCSYL
;
A
#
# COMPACT_ATOMS: atom_id res chain seq x y z
N MET A 1 -14.26 -5.62 15.78
CA MET A 1 -14.86 -4.53 16.58
C MET A 1 -13.99 -3.30 16.42
N GLU A 2 -14.55 -2.18 15.99
CA GLU A 2 -13.82 -0.92 15.79
C GLU A 2 -14.38 0.13 16.75
N THR A 3 -13.50 0.81 17.48
CA THR A 3 -13.86 1.80 18.50
C THR A 3 -13.00 3.05 18.33
N SER A 4 -13.63 4.22 18.38
CA SER A 4 -12.93 5.52 18.32
C SER A 4 -12.91 6.19 19.70
N LEU A 5 -11.74 6.70 20.08
CA LEU A 5 -11.53 7.48 21.30
C LEU A 5 -11.03 8.87 20.94
N VAL A 6 -11.49 9.89 21.67
CA VAL A 6 -11.04 11.27 21.50
C VAL A 6 -10.07 11.61 22.62
N LEU A 7 -8.87 12.04 22.23
CA LEU A 7 -7.83 12.57 23.11
C LEU A 7 -7.79 14.08 22.98
N VAL A 8 -7.63 14.77 24.10
CA VAL A 8 -7.35 16.21 24.13
C VAL A 8 -6.02 16.39 24.86
N VAL A 9 -5.07 17.00 24.16
CA VAL A 9 -3.76 17.36 24.70
C VAL A 9 -3.77 18.87 24.92
N ALA A 10 -3.67 19.31 26.16
CA ALA A 10 -3.54 20.74 26.50
C ALA A 10 -2.10 21.03 26.91
N ASP A 11 -1.58 22.19 26.51
CA ASP A 11 -0.35 22.72 27.06
C ASP A 11 -0.62 23.46 28.39
N GLY A 12 0.46 23.75 29.12
CA GLY A 12 0.42 24.57 30.33
C GLY A 12 0.80 26.02 30.08
N GLY A 13 0.64 26.51 28.84
CA GLY A 13 1.01 27.87 28.45
C GLY A 13 -0.02 28.92 28.87
N GLU A 14 0.32 30.20 28.68
CA GLU A 14 -0.60 31.33 28.86
C GLU A 14 -0.54 32.23 27.59
N PRO A 15 -1.57 32.23 26.73
CA PRO A 15 -2.82 31.47 26.86
C PRO A 15 -2.61 29.96 26.62
N PRO A 16 -3.41 29.10 27.28
CA PRO A 16 -3.31 27.65 27.07
C PRO A 16 -3.85 27.26 25.69
N LEU A 17 -3.10 26.43 24.99
CA LEU A 17 -3.48 25.84 23.70
C LEU A 17 -3.81 24.36 23.88
N SER A 18 -4.75 23.85 23.08
CA SER A 18 -5.07 22.42 23.08
C SER A 18 -5.20 21.86 21.67
N SER A 19 -4.90 20.58 21.54
CA SER A 19 -5.00 19.80 20.33
C SER A 19 -5.85 18.56 20.58
N THR A 20 -6.77 18.27 19.66
CA THR A 20 -7.67 17.12 19.75
C THR A 20 -7.25 16.08 18.72
N ALA A 21 -7.09 14.83 19.15
CA ALA A 21 -6.73 13.71 18.31
C ALA A 21 -7.74 12.55 18.44
N THR A 22 -8.03 11.87 17.34
CA THR A 22 -8.92 10.70 17.33
C THR A 22 -8.09 9.43 17.16
N LEU A 23 -8.18 8.52 18.13
CA LEU A 23 -7.58 7.19 18.04
C LEU A 23 -8.61 6.16 17.61
N HIS A 24 -8.30 5.44 16.52
CA HIS A 24 -9.09 4.31 16.06
C HIS A 24 -8.44 3.00 16.54
N ILE A 25 -9.15 2.26 17.39
CA ILE A 25 -8.71 0.97 17.92
C ILE A 25 -9.52 -0.13 17.27
N ARG A 26 -8.83 -1.14 16.74
CA ARG A 26 -9.43 -2.31 16.11
C ARG A 26 -9.08 -3.56 16.92
N VAL A 27 -10.12 -4.25 17.41
CA VAL A 27 -9.98 -5.51 18.14
C VAL A 27 -10.47 -6.66 17.27
N CYS A 28 -9.63 -7.69 17.12
CA CYS A 28 -9.97 -8.93 16.41
C CYS A 28 -10.11 -10.08 17.41
N VAL A 29 -10.90 -11.08 17.02
CA VAL A 29 -11.01 -12.33 17.76
C VAL A 29 -9.75 -13.16 17.59
N CYS A 30 -9.21 -13.68 18.69
CA CYS A 30 -8.10 -14.63 18.64
C CYS A 30 -8.65 -16.00 18.25
N GLN A 31 -8.56 -16.35 16.96
CA GLN A 31 -8.87 -17.71 16.52
C GLN A 31 -7.66 -18.61 16.80
N ARG A 32 -7.81 -19.60 17.69
CA ARG A 32 -6.80 -20.66 17.85
C ARG A 32 -6.85 -21.54 16.61
N ASN A 33 -5.97 -21.28 15.67
CA ASN A 33 -5.79 -22.14 14.51
C ASN A 33 -5.26 -23.50 15.02
N THR A 34 -6.11 -24.53 15.02
CA THR A 34 -5.75 -25.91 15.41
C THR A 34 -4.78 -26.59 14.44
N ARG A 35 -4.40 -25.93 13.34
CA ARG A 35 -3.28 -26.34 12.50
C ARG A 35 -2.06 -25.51 12.86
N GLY A 36 -1.15 -26.16 13.59
CA GLY A 36 0.08 -25.56 14.06
C GLY A 36 0.87 -24.92 12.93
N ARG A 37 1.14 -23.63 13.08
CA ARG A 37 2.36 -22.94 12.62
C ARG A 37 2.32 -21.53 13.17
N ASN A 38 3.27 -21.18 14.05
CA ASN A 38 3.76 -19.83 14.37
C ASN A 38 3.01 -18.65 13.71
N GLY A 39 1.76 -18.43 14.11
CA GLY A 39 0.98 -17.27 13.72
C GLY A 39 1.01 -16.32 14.89
N ASN A 40 1.95 -15.39 14.89
CA ASN A 40 1.81 -14.16 15.65
C ASN A 40 0.37 -13.65 15.47
N ASN A 41 -0.40 -13.53 16.57
CA ASN A 41 -1.81 -13.15 16.60
C ASN A 41 -1.99 -11.67 16.23
N VAL A 42 -1.42 -11.26 15.09
CA VAL A 42 -1.42 -9.89 14.62
C VAL A 42 -2.78 -9.67 13.97
N CYS A 43 -3.55 -8.74 14.52
CA CYS A 43 -4.62 -8.06 13.81
C CYS A 43 -4.00 -7.32 12.63
N GLN A 44 -3.75 -8.02 11.53
CA GLN A 44 -3.31 -7.33 10.34
C GLN A 44 -4.48 -6.45 9.92
N ALA A 45 -4.30 -5.12 9.93
CA ALA A 45 -5.13 -4.25 9.13
C ALA A 45 -5.10 -4.87 7.75
N GLN A 46 -6.27 -5.28 7.25
CA GLN A 46 -6.36 -5.99 5.99
C GLN A 46 -5.65 -5.09 5.00
N ALA A 47 -4.40 -5.44 4.65
CA ALA A 47 -3.71 -4.73 3.61
C ALA A 47 -4.68 -4.88 2.46
N PHE A 48 -5.12 -3.75 1.91
CA PHE A 48 -5.90 -3.74 0.70
C PHE A 48 -4.98 -4.19 -0.46
N LEU A 49 -4.28 -5.32 -0.29
CA LEU A 49 -4.19 -6.38 -1.27
C LEU A 49 -5.57 -7.03 -1.45
N SER A 50 -6.67 -6.27 -1.30
CA SER A 50 -7.82 -6.49 -2.15
C SER A 50 -7.22 -6.38 -3.54
N SER A 51 -6.98 -7.55 -4.16
CA SER A 51 -6.51 -7.73 -5.53
C SER A 51 -6.13 -6.40 -6.16
N ALA A 52 -4.85 -6.04 -6.19
CA ALA A 52 -4.40 -5.08 -7.18
C ALA A 52 -4.60 -5.77 -8.54
N GLY A 53 -5.86 -5.94 -8.93
CA GLY A 53 -6.29 -6.15 -10.28
C GLY A 53 -5.92 -4.85 -10.94
N LEU A 54 -4.68 -4.77 -11.39
CA LEU A 54 -4.35 -3.95 -12.53
C LEU A 54 -5.48 -4.22 -13.51
N SER A 55 -6.29 -3.19 -13.78
CA SER A 55 -7.35 -3.30 -14.77
C SER A 55 -6.75 -3.94 -16.03
N THR A 56 -7.53 -4.71 -16.79
CA THR A 56 -7.07 -5.26 -18.06
C THR A 56 -6.41 -4.18 -18.93
N GLY A 57 -6.88 -2.93 -18.86
CA GLY A 57 -6.24 -1.77 -19.50
C GLY A 57 -4.84 -1.43 -18.99
N ALA A 58 -4.56 -1.57 -17.69
CA ALA A 58 -3.23 -1.35 -17.13
C ALA A 58 -2.24 -2.43 -17.58
N PHE A 59 -2.67 -3.69 -17.65
CA PHE A 59 -1.85 -4.76 -18.23
C PHE A 59 -1.54 -4.52 -19.71
N VAL A 60 -2.54 -4.12 -20.51
CA VAL A 60 -2.34 -3.78 -21.93
C VAL A 60 -1.38 -2.60 -22.08
N ALA A 61 -1.52 -1.54 -21.28
CA ALA A 61 -0.62 -0.40 -21.32
C ALA A 61 0.84 -0.78 -21.00
N ILE A 62 1.06 -1.61 -19.97
CA ILE A 62 2.41 -2.09 -19.61
C ILE A 62 3.02 -2.94 -20.73
N LEU A 63 2.24 -3.85 -21.30
CA LEU A 63 2.70 -4.69 -22.41
C LEU A 63 3.07 -3.85 -23.64
N LEU A 64 2.24 -2.85 -23.99
CA LEU A 64 2.54 -1.92 -25.09
C LEU A 64 3.82 -1.12 -24.81
N CYS A 65 4.01 -0.62 -23.59
CA CYS A 65 5.25 0.06 -23.22
C CYS A 65 6.48 -0.83 -23.41
N ILE A 66 6.42 -2.09 -23.00
CA ILE A 66 7.52 -3.04 -23.18
C ILE A 66 7.81 -3.27 -24.67
N VAL A 67 6.78 -3.48 -25.50
CA VAL A 67 6.93 -3.70 -26.94
C VAL A 67 7.51 -2.45 -27.63
N ILE A 68 7.04 -1.26 -27.30
CA ILE A 68 7.55 0.00 -27.85
C ILE A 68 9.00 0.21 -27.44
N LEU A 69 9.33 0.00 -26.16
CA LEU A 69 10.70 0.11 -25.67
C LEU A 69 11.61 -0.91 -26.35
N LEU A 70 11.24 -2.20 -26.40
CA LEU A 70 12.03 -3.22 -27.08
C LEU A 70 12.16 -2.96 -28.58
N GLY A 71 11.10 -2.51 -29.24
CA GLY A 71 11.12 -2.08 -30.63
C GLY A 71 12.09 -0.92 -30.84
N LYS A 72 12.09 0.08 -29.95
CA LYS A 72 13.05 1.19 -29.94
C LYS A 72 14.46 0.74 -29.57
N TYR A 73 14.65 -0.25 -28.70
CA TYR A 73 15.97 -0.82 -28.35
C TYR A 73 16.53 -1.71 -29.46
N VAL A 74 15.68 -2.39 -30.22
CA VAL A 74 16.05 -3.22 -31.39
C VAL A 74 16.29 -2.35 -32.61
N SER A 75 15.40 -1.39 -32.89
CA SER A 75 15.63 -0.32 -33.85
C SER A 75 16.87 0.46 -33.44
N ALA A 76 17.09 0.73 -32.16
CA ALA A 76 18.35 1.30 -31.71
C ALA A 76 19.55 0.36 -31.95
N ARG A 77 19.44 -0.96 -31.79
CA ARG A 77 20.54 -1.87 -32.14
C ARG A 77 20.83 -1.95 -33.65
N GLY A 78 19.88 -1.60 -34.51
CA GLY A 78 20.07 -1.51 -35.97
C GLY A 78 20.44 -0.09 -36.46
N GLU A 79 19.85 0.95 -35.88
CA GLU A 79 20.06 2.37 -36.21
C GLU A 79 21.22 3.01 -35.44
N TYR A 80 21.57 2.57 -34.21
CA TYR A 80 22.86 2.95 -33.59
C TYR A 80 24.04 2.22 -34.25
N CYS A 81 23.77 1.19 -35.06
CA CYS A 81 24.75 0.63 -35.98
C CYS A 81 24.70 1.31 -37.37
N SER A 82 23.81 2.28 -37.59
CA SER A 82 23.72 3.12 -38.80
C SER A 82 24.11 4.58 -38.56
N TYR A 83 24.24 5.00 -37.29
CA TYR A 83 24.75 6.31 -36.84
C TYR A 83 26.17 6.22 -36.25
N LEU A 84 26.94 5.18 -36.60
CA LEU A 84 28.38 5.05 -36.38
C LEU A 84 29.07 4.72 -37.71
#